data_AF-A0ABC8KUI1-F1
#
_entry.id   AF-A0ABC8KUI1-F1
#
_cell.length_a   1.000
_cell.length_b   1.000
_cell.length_c   1.000
_cell.angle_alpha   90.00
_cell.angle_beta   90.00
_cell.angle_gamma   90.00
#
_symmetry.space_group_name_H-M   'P 1'
#
loop_
_entity.id
_entity.type
_entity.pdbx_description
1 polymer ?
#
loop_
_entity_poly.entity_id
_entity_poly.type
_entity_poly.pdbx_seq_one_letter_code
_entity_poly.pdbx_strand_id
1 'polypeptide(L)' 'MGGGMETNKNKFIEDWGSARENLEHNFRWTRRNFALIGIFGIALPIIVYKGIVKDFHMQDEDADLVAYDLKHHGERET' A
#
# COMPACT_ATOMS: atom_id res chain seq x y z
N MET A 1 39.92 2.72 -10.00
CA MET A 1 38.49 2.61 -10.35
C MET A 1 38.39 2.85 -11.85
N GLY A 2 37.81 1.91 -12.61
CA GLY A 2 37.88 1.88 -14.08
C GLY A 2 37.31 3.13 -14.73
N GLY A 3 38.18 4.03 -15.16
CA GLY A 3 37.85 5.16 -16.04
C GLY A 3 37.72 4.66 -17.47
N GLY A 4 36.62 5.01 -18.13
CA GLY A 4 36.36 4.56 -19.50
C GLY A 4 34.90 4.57 -19.96
N MET A 5 33.95 5.03 -19.14
CA MET A 5 32.58 5.30 -19.57
C MET A 5 32.28 6.79 -19.39
N GLU A 6 32.95 7.64 -20.16
CA GLU A 6 32.66 9.07 -20.22
C GLU A 6 31.37 9.26 -21.05
N THR A 7 30.21 8.96 -20.46
CA THR A 7 28.95 9.47 -20.99
C THR A 7 28.99 10.99 -20.94
N ASN A 8 28.47 11.66 -21.98
CA ASN A 8 28.38 13.13 -22.00
C ASN A 8 27.63 13.62 -20.76
N LYS A 9 28.36 14.17 -19.78
CA LYS A 9 27.77 14.61 -18.52
C LYS A 9 26.83 15.78 -18.77
N ASN A 10 25.55 15.58 -18.47
CA ASN A 10 24.57 16.65 -18.51
C ASN A 10 24.37 17.18 -17.10
N LYS A 11 24.82 18.43 -16.87
CA LYS A 11 24.71 19.10 -15.57
C LYS A 11 23.31 19.00 -14.96
N PHE A 12 22.25 19.14 -15.75
CA PHE A 12 20.88 19.09 -15.24
C PHE A 12 20.48 17.69 -14.75
N ILE A 13 21.01 16.64 -15.38
CA ILE A 13 20.74 15.25 -14.99
C ILE A 13 21.52 14.90 -13.72
N GLU A 14 22.79 15.29 -13.66
CA GLU A 14 23.63 15.08 -12.48
C GLU A 14 23.09 15.84 -11.26
N ASP A 15 22.73 17.12 -11.42
CA ASP A 15 22.15 17.94 -10.35
C ASP A 15 20.80 17.37 -9.89
N TRP A 16 19.97 16.88 -10.82
CA TRP A 16 18.68 16.24 -10.49
C TRP A 16 18.85 14.92 -9.73
N GLY A 17 19.78 14.06 -10.17
CA GLY A 17 20.12 12.82 -9.49
C GLY A 17 20.64 13.10 -8.07
N SER A 18 21.60 14.01 -7.97
CA SER A 18 22.18 14.43 -6.69
C SER A 18 21.13 14.99 -5.72
N ALA A 19 20.17 15.80 -6.21
CA ALA A 19 19.10 16.36 -5.38
C ALA A 19 18.15 15.28 -4.83
N ARG A 20 17.93 14.20 -5.56
CA ARG A 20 17.07 13.07 -5.13
C ARG A 20 17.77 12.17 -4.12
N GLU A 21 19.05 11.91 -4.33
CA GLU A 21 19.87 11.11 -3.42
C GLU A 21 20.06 11.80 -2.07
N ASN A 22 19.95 13.13 -2.02
CA ASN A 22 20.17 13.96 -0.83
C ASN A 22 18.88 14.66 -0.37
N LEU A 23 17.70 14.11 -0.71
CA LEU A 23 16.41 14.73 -0.45
C LEU A 23 16.13 14.87 1.06
N GLU A 24 16.67 13.95 1.87
CA GLU A 24 16.57 13.94 3.33
C GLU A 24 17.17 15.18 3.98
N HIS A 25 18.25 15.74 3.42
CA HIS A 25 18.87 16.97 3.94
C HIS A 25 17.97 18.19 3.74
N ASN A 26 17.08 18.14 2.75
CA ASN A 26 16.15 19.21 2.41
C ASN A 26 14.76 18.98 3.02
N PHE A 27 14.54 17.85 3.69
CA PHE A 27 13.25 17.54 4.29
C PHE A 27 12.94 18.48 5.45
N ARG A 28 11.68 18.94 5.53
CA ARG A 28 11.21 19.83 6.59
C ARG A 28 9.88 19.35 7.14
N TRP A 29 9.73 19.45 8.46
CA TRP A 29 8.46 19.21 9.15
C TRP A 29 7.51 20.38 8.93
N THR A 30 6.73 20.30 7.86
CA THR A 30 5.66 21.25 7.53
C THR A 30 4.30 20.63 7.80
N ARG A 31 3.27 21.45 7.97
CA ARG A 31 1.88 20.97 8.10
C ARG A 31 1.47 20.07 6.93
N ARG A 32 1.93 20.40 5.71
CA ARG A 32 1.70 19.59 4.51
C ARG A 32 2.38 18.23 4.60
N ASN A 33 3.65 18.18 5.02
CA ASN A 33 4.39 16.93 5.12
C ASN A 33 3.83 16.03 6.23
N PHE A 34 3.43 16.61 7.36
CA PHE A 34 2.69 15.88 8.39
C PHE A 34 1.38 15.29 7.88
N ALA A 35 0.59 16.06 7.12
CA ALA A 35 -0.64 15.56 6.53
C ALA A 35 -0.38 14.40 5.54
N LEU A 36 0.65 14.51 4.70
CA LEU A 36 1.04 13.46 3.78
C LEU A 36 1.45 12.18 4.51
N ILE A 37 2.30 12.30 5.54
CA ILE A 37 2.72 11.14 6.36
C ILE A 37 1.51 10.53 7.09
N GLY A 38 0.61 11.35 7.63
CA GLY A 38 -0.60 10.86 8.28
C GLY A 38 -1.53 10.12 7.33
N ILE A 39 -1.78 10.65 6.13
CA ILE A 39 -2.67 10.02 5.15
C ILE A 39 -2.04 8.75 4.58
N PHE A 40 -0.83 8.85 4.02
CA PHE A 40 -0.21 7.74 3.29
C PHE A 40 0.51 6.74 4.20
N GLY A 41 1.07 7.20 5.32
CA GLY A 41 1.78 6.34 6.26
C GLY A 41 0.89 5.68 7.30
N ILE A 42 -0.30 6.21 7.58
CA ILE A 42 -1.17 5.72 8.66
C ILE A 42 -2.59 5.42 8.16
N ALA A 43 -3.30 6.44 7.66
CA ALA A 43 -4.73 6.31 7.36
C ALA A 43 -4.99 5.27 6.26
N LEU A 44 -4.27 5.37 5.13
CA LEU A 44 -4.45 4.45 4.00
C LEU A 44 -4.17 2.99 4.38
N PRO A 45 -3.02 2.61 4.98
CA PRO A 45 -2.78 1.24 5.40
C PRO A 45 -3.86 0.67 6.32
N ILE A 46 -4.34 1.46 7.29
CA ILE A 46 -5.40 1.03 8.22
C ILE A 46 -6.72 0.81 7.49
N ILE A 47 -7.12 1.74 6.63
CA ILE A 47 -8.38 1.64 5.88
C ILE A 47 -8.34 0.42 4.96
N VAL A 48 -7.24 0.21 4.23
CA VAL A 48 -7.07 -0.94 3.35
C VAL A 48 -7.13 -2.24 4.15
N TYR A 49 -6.38 -2.36 5.25
CA TYR A 49 -6.40 -3.56 6.08
C TYR A 49 -7.80 -3.86 6.61
N LYS A 50 -8.46 -2.87 7.22
CA LYS A 50 -9.82 -3.06 7.76
C LYS A 50 -10.85 -3.37 6.68
N GLY A 51 -10.72 -2.76 5.51
CA GLY A 51 -11.60 -3.02 4.37
C GLY A 51 -11.48 -4.47 3.90
N ILE A 52 -10.25 -4.94 3.69
CA ILE A 52 -9.97 -6.33 3.31
C ILE A 52 -10.49 -7.28 4.38
N VAL A 53 -10.10 -7.10 5.65
CA VAL A 53 -10.52 -8.01 6.72
C VAL A 53 -12.04 -8.09 6.84
N LYS A 54 -12.74 -6.96 6.70
CA LYS A 54 -14.20 -6.96 6.70
C LYS A 54 -14.77 -7.76 5.52
N ASP A 55 -14.22 -7.55 4.33
CA ASP A 55 -14.66 -8.25 3.11
C ASP A 55 -14.50 -9.77 3.24
N PHE A 56 -13.38 -10.22 3.78
CA PHE A 56 -13.13 -11.64 4.05
C PHE A 56 -14.09 -12.23 5.08
N HIS A 57 -14.35 -11.53 6.20
CA HIS A 57 -15.33 -12.01 7.18
C HIS A 57 -16.73 -12.13 6.59
N MET A 58 -17.15 -11.19 5.74
CA MET A 58 -18.46 -11.27 5.07
C MET A 58 -18.55 -12.48 4.15
N GLN A 59 -17.47 -12.79 3.42
CA GLN A 59 -17.43 -13.98 2.55
C GLN A 59 -17.50 -15.29 3.35
N ASP A 60 -16.83 -15.35 4.51
CA ASP A 60 -16.87 -16.52 5.39
C ASP A 60 -18.28 -16.73 5.98
N GLU A 61 -18.94 -15.66 6.44
CA GLU A 61 -20.33 -15.72 6.94
C GLU A 61 -21.32 -16.19 5.86
N ASP A 62 -21.22 -15.66 4.64
CA ASP A 62 -22.07 -16.07 3.52
C ASP A 62 -21.86 -17.55 3.16
N ALA A 63 -20.60 -18.04 3.21
CA ALA A 63 -20.28 -19.43 2.96
C ALA A 63 -20.86 -20.37 4.04
N ASP A 64 -20.77 -19.97 5.31
CA ASP A 64 -21.33 -20.73 6.44
C ASP A 64 -22.86 -20.83 6.35
N LEU A 65 -23.54 -19.77 5.93
CA LEU A 65 -24.99 -19.78 5.70
C LEU A 65 -25.38 -20.75 4.59
N VAL A 66 -24.64 -20.76 3.48
CA VAL A 66 -24.87 -21.72 2.38
C VAL A 66 -24.65 -23.15 2.86
N ALA A 67 -23.59 -23.40 3.64
CA ALA A 67 -23.32 -24.72 4.19
C ALA A 67 -24.43 -25.19 5.15
N TYR A 68 -24.94 -24.28 5.99
CA TYR A 68 -26.05 -24.57 6.90
C TYR A 68 -27.33 -24.93 6.15
N ASP A 69 -27.70 -24.15 5.13
CA ASP A 69 -28.90 -24.40 4.33
C ASP A 69 -28.81 -25.75 3.61
N LEU A 70 -27.69 -26.05 2.95
CA LEU A 70 -27.47 -27.35 2.28
C LEU A 70 -27.63 -28.54 3.24
N LYS A 71 -27.12 -28.40 4.48
CA LYS A 71 -27.24 -29.45 5.49
C LYS A 71 -28.69 -29.68 5.91
N HIS A 72 -29.45 -28.60 6.17
CA HIS A 72 -30.83 -28.70 6.67
C HIS A 72 -31.86 -28.93 5.56
N HIS A 73 -31.56 -28.58 4.30
CA HIS A 73 -32.39 -28.97 3.16
C HIS A 73 -32.30 -30.48 2.90
N GLY A 74 -31.11 -31.08 3.05
CA GLY A 74 -30.93 -32.53 2.93
C GLY A 74 -31.61 -33.35 4.03
N GLU A 75 -31.74 -32.79 5.24
CA GLU A 75 -32.43 -33.44 6.37
C GLU A 75 -33.97 -33.37 6.27
N ARG A 76 -34.54 -32.50 5.41
CA ARG A 76 -36.00 -32.38 5.22
C ARG A 76 -36.58 -33.32 4.15
N GLU A 77 -35.73 -33.95 3.34
CA GLU A 77 -36.14 -34.85 2.25
C GLU A 77 -35.99 -36.34 2.58
N THR A 78 -35.61 -36.68 3.82
CA THR A 78 -35.52 -38.07 4.35
C THR A 78 -36.49 -38.30 5.50
#